data_AF-A0A537FN80-F1
#
_entry.id   AF-A0A537FN80-F1
#
_cell.length_a   1.000
_cell.length_b   1.000
_cell.length_c   1.000
_cell.angle_alpha   90.00
_cell.angle_beta   90.00
_cell.angle_gamma   90.00
#
_symmetry.space_group_name_H-M   'P 1'
#
loop_
_entity.id
_entity.type
_entity.pdbx_description
1 polymer ?
#
loop_
_entity_poly.entity_id
_entity_poly.type
_entity_poly.pdbx_seq_one_letter_code
_entity_poly.pdbx_strand_id
1 'polypeptide(L)'
;MKAVVKLGGALFKRDPDVDALRTTGKILSGFVGEGNQLVAVAGGGQNARVYIDAARKLGADESTCDLLGISVTRANAELLRLALGSVAVPKIPTMLSELTHYVSSGRVVVLGGLQPGQSTSAVAALAAEITRADFLVNATDVAGVYSADPKKDPRAKLLRSVSVDRLL
;
A
#
# COMPACT_ATOMS: atom_id res chain seq x y z
N MET A 1 -13.43 11.72 9.07
CA MET A 1 -12.73 11.87 7.77
C MET A 1 -12.54 10.49 7.14
N LYS A 2 -12.29 10.43 5.84
CA LYS A 2 -11.98 9.21 5.09
C LYS A 2 -10.57 9.30 4.54
N ALA A 3 -9.72 8.34 4.85
CA ALA A 3 -8.34 8.31 4.37
C ALA A 3 -8.01 6.99 3.68
N VAL A 4 -7.13 7.07 2.70
CA VAL A 4 -6.41 5.91 2.17
C VAL A 4 -4.93 6.06 2.51
N VAL A 5 -4.32 5.00 3.02
CA VAL A 5 -2.88 4.95 3.27
C VAL A 5 -2.26 3.84 2.44
N LYS A 6 -1.22 4.15 1.67
CA LYS A 6 -0.40 3.15 0.99
C LYS A 6 0.92 3.00 1.74
N LEU A 7 1.22 1.77 2.15
CA LEU A 7 2.40 1.43 2.93
C LEU A 7 3.40 0.70 2.03
N GLY A 8 4.56 1.33 1.81
CA GLY A 8 5.59 0.83 0.90
C GLY A 8 6.58 -0.16 1.51
N GLY A 9 7.68 -0.38 0.78
CA GLY A 9 8.74 -1.33 1.17
C GLY A 9 9.53 -0.94 2.41
N ALA A 10 9.35 0.28 2.95
CA ALA A 10 9.92 0.66 4.25
C ALA A 10 9.34 -0.18 5.39
N LEU A 11 8.04 -0.49 5.32
CA LEU A 11 7.36 -1.39 6.26
C LEU A 11 7.57 -2.85 5.89
N PHE A 12 7.46 -3.17 4.59
CA PHE A 12 7.55 -4.54 4.08
C PHE A 12 8.96 -4.87 3.59
N LYS A 13 9.88 -5.05 4.53
CA LYS A 13 11.25 -5.51 4.29
C LYS A 13 11.28 -7.01 3.93
N ARG A 14 12.45 -7.53 3.55
CA ARG A 14 12.65 -8.96 3.27
C ARG A 14 12.25 -9.82 4.46
N ASP A 15 12.77 -9.46 5.63
CA ASP A 15 12.37 -10.04 6.91
C ASP A 15 11.32 -9.13 7.56
N PRO A 16 10.09 -9.60 7.78
CA PRO A 16 9.03 -8.78 8.39
C PRO A 16 9.41 -8.31 9.80
N ASP A 17 9.35 -7.01 10.01
CA ASP A 17 9.57 -6.38 11.30
C ASP A 17 8.27 -6.32 12.10
N VAL A 18 8.11 -7.26 13.03
CA VAL A 18 6.88 -7.44 13.82
C VAL A 18 6.57 -6.21 14.67
N ASP A 19 7.59 -5.54 15.21
CA ASP A 19 7.40 -4.36 16.06
C ASP A 19 6.98 -3.15 15.22
N ALA A 20 7.55 -2.99 14.02
CA ALA A 20 7.10 -1.97 13.07
C ALA A 20 5.65 -2.21 12.62
N LEU A 21 5.26 -3.46 12.33
CA LEU A 21 3.88 -3.83 11.99
C LEU A 21 2.92 -3.55 13.15
N ARG A 22 3.28 -3.94 14.38
CA ARG A 22 2.47 -3.70 15.58
C ARG A 22 2.31 -2.20 15.86
N THR A 23 3.39 -1.44 15.70
CA THR A 23 3.38 0.02 15.87
C THR A 23 2.50 0.68 14.81
N THR A 24 2.63 0.27 13.55
CA THR A 24 1.77 0.73 12.45
C THR A 24 0.30 0.40 12.73
N GLY A 25 0.01 -0.83 13.14
CA GLY A 25 -1.35 -1.26 13.52
C GLY A 25 -1.94 -0.37 14.62
N LYS A 26 -1.18 -0.06 15.68
CA LYS A 26 -1.63 0.85 16.74
C LYS A 26 -1.95 2.26 16.22
N ILE A 27 -1.10 2.83 15.36
CA ILE A 27 -1.30 4.16 14.78
C ILE A 27 -2.60 4.19 13.96
N LEU A 28 -2.78 3.20 13.08
CA LEU A 28 -3.96 3.11 12.22
C LEU A 28 -5.23 2.84 13.02
N SER A 29 -5.16 2.00 14.05
CA SER A 29 -6.28 1.76 14.97
C SER A 29 -6.66 3.01 15.77
N GLY A 30 -5.69 3.82 16.18
CA GLY A 30 -5.93 5.11 16.84
C GLY A 30 -6.71 6.06 15.93
N PHE A 31 -6.28 6.21 14.67
CA PHE A 31 -6.98 7.04 13.69
C PHE A 31 -8.44 6.63 13.50
N VAL A 32 -8.73 5.33 13.47
CA VAL A 32 -10.11 4.81 13.35
C VAL A 32 -10.89 4.97 14.64
N GLY A 33 -10.24 4.86 15.80
CA GLY A 33 -10.84 5.10 17.12
C GLY A 33 -11.37 6.52 17.31
N GLU A 34 -10.87 7.49 16.54
CA GLU A 34 -11.39 8.87 16.48
C GLU A 34 -12.65 9.02 15.59
N GLY A 35 -13.20 7.91 15.06
CA GLY A 35 -14.38 7.91 14.20
C GLY A 35 -14.06 8.13 12.71
N ASN A 36 -12.79 7.98 12.30
CA ASN A 36 -12.40 8.09 10.89
C ASN A 36 -12.51 6.74 10.16
N GLN A 37 -12.74 6.80 8.85
CA GLN A 37 -12.71 5.61 7.97
C GLN A 37 -11.34 5.49 7.30
N LEU A 38 -10.84 4.26 7.21
CA LEU A 38 -9.50 3.99 6.68
C LEU A 38 -9.49 2.80 5.73
N VAL A 39 -8.85 2.99 4.57
CA VAL A 39 -8.38 1.90 3.71
C VAL A 39 -6.86 1.89 3.73
N ALA A 40 -6.26 0.74 3.95
CA ALA A 40 -4.82 0.53 3.87
C ALA A 40 -4.46 -0.30 2.64
N VAL A 41 -3.38 0.06 1.93
CA VAL A 41 -2.88 -0.69 0.77
C VAL A 41 -1.43 -1.11 1.05
N ALA A 42 -1.20 -2.43 1.10
CA ALA A 42 0.13 -3.00 1.33
C ALA A 42 0.92 -3.12 0.03
N GLY A 43 2.14 -2.58 0.03
CA GLY A 43 3.11 -2.74 -1.05
C GLY A 43 3.78 -4.12 -1.06
N GLY A 44 4.46 -4.46 -2.17
CA GLY A 44 5.14 -5.75 -2.32
C GLY A 44 6.49 -5.85 -1.61
N GLY A 45 7.12 -4.71 -1.34
CA GLY A 45 8.37 -4.67 -0.59
C GLY A 45 9.55 -5.32 -1.31
N GLN A 46 10.56 -5.76 -0.55
CA GLN A 46 11.70 -6.49 -1.11
C GLN A 46 11.29 -7.90 -1.56
N ASN A 47 10.38 -8.57 -0.85
CA ASN A 47 9.95 -9.92 -1.18
C ASN A 47 9.30 -10.00 -2.55
N ALA A 48 8.43 -9.06 -2.94
CA ALA A 48 7.84 -9.08 -4.28
C ALA A 48 8.92 -9.03 -5.37
N ARG A 49 9.97 -8.20 -5.17
CA ARG A 49 11.09 -8.10 -6.13
C ARG A 49 11.84 -9.42 -6.25
N VAL A 50 12.15 -10.08 -5.14
CA VAL A 50 12.84 -11.38 -5.13
C VAL A 50 12.04 -12.44 -5.91
N TYR A 51 10.72 -12.53 -5.68
CA TYR A 51 9.87 -13.50 -6.37
C TYR A 51 9.70 -13.17 -7.86
N ILE A 52 9.50 -11.90 -8.20
CA ILE A 52 9.41 -11.43 -9.58
C ILE A 52 10.72 -11.73 -10.33
N ASP A 53 11.88 -11.43 -9.76
CA ASP A 53 13.17 -11.66 -10.38
C ASP A 53 13.44 -13.16 -10.58
N ALA A 54 13.03 -14.00 -9.64
CA ALA A 54 13.10 -15.45 -9.79
C ALA A 54 12.19 -15.93 -10.95
N ALA A 55 10.96 -15.44 -11.03
CA ALA A 55 10.02 -15.80 -12.09
C ALA A 55 10.53 -15.40 -13.48
N ARG A 56 11.08 -14.19 -13.63
CA ARG A 56 11.71 -13.75 -14.89
C ARG A 56 12.86 -14.66 -15.30
N LYS A 57 13.73 -15.05 -14.36
CA LYS A 57 14.84 -15.98 -14.64
C LYS A 57 14.36 -17.38 -15.04
N LEU A 58 13.14 -17.76 -14.67
CA LEU A 58 12.49 -19.00 -15.08
C LEU A 58 11.71 -18.86 -16.41
N GLY A 59 11.73 -17.68 -17.05
CA GLY A 59 11.09 -17.45 -18.35
C GLY A 59 9.60 -17.08 -18.27
N ALA A 60 9.12 -16.62 -17.10
CA ALA A 60 7.74 -16.14 -16.98
C ALA A 60 7.51 -14.84 -17.77
N ASP A 61 6.31 -14.68 -18.33
CA ASP A 61 5.86 -13.40 -18.88
C ASP A 61 5.60 -12.34 -17.78
N GLU A 62 5.49 -11.07 -18.18
CA GLU A 62 5.31 -9.97 -17.21
C GLU A 62 3.96 -10.02 -16.49
N SER A 63 2.90 -10.56 -17.11
CA SER A 63 1.60 -10.73 -16.43
C SER A 63 1.72 -11.74 -15.28
N THR A 64 2.44 -12.84 -15.51
CA THR A 64 2.75 -13.85 -14.49
C THR A 64 3.63 -13.27 -13.39
N CYS A 65 4.61 -12.44 -13.74
CA CYS A 65 5.42 -11.71 -12.77
C CYS A 65 4.56 -10.79 -11.88
N ASP A 66 3.64 -10.02 -12.48
CA ASP A 66 2.74 -9.15 -11.75
C ASP A 66 1.81 -9.94 -10.81
N LEU A 67 1.30 -11.11 -11.23
CA LEU A 67 0.49 -11.98 -10.37
C LEU A 67 1.26 -12.47 -9.14
N LEU A 68 2.56 -12.77 -9.28
CA LEU A 68 3.42 -13.08 -8.13
C LEU A 68 3.64 -11.86 -7.24
N GLY A 69 3.86 -10.69 -7.83
CA GLY A 69 3.93 -9.42 -7.10
C GLY A 69 2.67 -9.17 -6.27
N ILE A 70 1.49 -9.36 -6.88
CA ILE A 70 0.19 -9.27 -6.23
C ILE A 70 0.08 -10.27 -5.08
N SER A 71 0.49 -11.52 -5.29
CA SER A 71 0.44 -12.55 -4.25
C SER A 71 1.27 -12.15 -3.02
N VAL A 72 2.47 -11.60 -3.22
CA VAL A 72 3.30 -11.10 -2.12
C VAL A 72 2.67 -9.87 -1.44
N THR A 73 2.10 -8.93 -2.20
CA THR A 73 1.41 -7.78 -1.60
C THR A 73 0.22 -8.20 -0.72
N ARG A 74 -0.48 -9.28 -1.09
CA ARG A 74 -1.60 -9.84 -0.31
C ARG A 74 -1.11 -10.55 0.96
N ALA A 75 0.03 -11.22 0.91
CA ALA A 75 0.68 -11.75 2.11
C ALA A 75 1.06 -10.62 3.09
N ASN A 76 1.60 -9.51 2.58
CA ASN A 76 1.90 -8.32 3.38
C ASN A 76 0.63 -7.66 3.94
N ALA A 77 -0.45 -7.61 3.16
CA ALA A 77 -1.75 -7.12 3.60
C ALA A 77 -2.30 -7.95 4.76
N GLU A 78 -2.13 -9.27 4.72
CA GLU A 78 -2.55 -10.18 5.79
C GLU A 78 -1.77 -9.94 7.09
N LEU A 79 -0.45 -9.72 7.02
CA LEU A 79 0.35 -9.35 8.18
C LEU A 79 -0.13 -8.04 8.83
N LEU A 80 -0.43 -7.03 8.01
CA LEU A 80 -0.97 -5.77 8.52
C LEU A 80 -2.38 -5.94 9.11
N ARG A 81 -3.24 -6.75 8.48
CA ARG A 81 -4.57 -7.09 9.00
C ARG A 81 -4.47 -7.77 10.37
N LEU A 82 -3.52 -8.69 10.54
CA LEU A 82 -3.26 -9.32 11.84
C LEU A 82 -2.79 -8.31 12.89
N ALA A 83 -1.93 -7.36 12.51
CA ALA A 83 -1.49 -6.29 13.41
C ALA A 83 -2.63 -5.33 13.82
N LEU A 84 -3.63 -5.15 12.97
CA LEU A 84 -4.85 -4.37 13.25
C LEU A 84 -5.89 -5.14 14.10
N GLY A 85 -5.81 -6.47 14.12
CA GLY A 85 -6.71 -7.32 14.89
C GLY A 85 -8.18 -7.16 14.48
N SER A 86 -9.08 -7.03 15.45
CA SER A 86 -10.53 -6.95 15.25
C SER A 86 -11.00 -5.65 14.59
N VAL A 87 -10.15 -4.63 14.53
CA VAL A 87 -10.45 -3.34 13.89
C VAL A 87 -10.46 -3.47 12.37
N ALA A 88 -9.76 -4.46 11.81
CA ALA A 88 -9.80 -4.76 10.38
C ALA A 88 -10.91 -5.75 10.02
N VAL A 89 -11.40 -5.65 8.78
CA VAL A 89 -12.23 -6.72 8.20
C VAL A 89 -11.41 -8.01 8.07
N PRO A 90 -12.03 -9.20 8.21
CA PRO A 90 -11.30 -10.45 8.31
C PRO A 90 -10.75 -10.97 6.97
N LYS A 91 -11.13 -10.38 5.83
CA LYS A 91 -10.73 -10.82 4.49
C LYS A 91 -9.95 -9.71 3.80
N ILE A 92 -8.88 -10.08 3.08
CA ILE A 92 -8.20 -9.20 2.13
C ILE A 92 -9.01 -9.19 0.82
N PRO A 93 -9.63 -8.07 0.44
CA PRO A 93 -10.35 -7.99 -0.83
C PRO A 93 -9.39 -8.13 -2.01
N THR A 94 -9.83 -8.83 -3.05
CA THR A 94 -9.06 -9.06 -4.28
C THR A 94 -9.58 -8.25 -5.46
N MET A 95 -10.73 -7.61 -5.28
CA MET A 95 -11.43 -6.81 -6.30
C MET A 95 -11.86 -5.46 -5.73
N LEU A 96 -11.92 -4.45 -6.59
CA LEU A 96 -12.36 -3.11 -6.20
C LEU A 96 -13.85 -3.09 -5.79
N SER A 97 -14.66 -3.99 -6.34
CA SER A 97 -16.08 -4.16 -5.97
C SER A 97 -16.28 -4.73 -4.56
N GLU A 98 -15.34 -5.52 -4.04
CA GLU A 98 -15.41 -6.03 -2.67
C GLU A 98 -15.10 -4.92 -1.64
N LEU A 99 -14.26 -3.95 -2.01
CA LEU A 99 -13.92 -2.81 -1.15
C LEU A 99 -15.17 -2.02 -0.72
N THR A 100 -16.08 -1.71 -1.65
CA THR A 100 -17.29 -0.93 -1.36
C THR A 100 -18.20 -1.63 -0.36
N HIS A 101 -18.28 -2.96 -0.44
CA HIS A 101 -19.02 -3.77 0.53
C HIS A 101 -18.41 -3.65 1.93
N TYR A 102 -17.09 -3.80 2.06
CA TYR A 102 -16.43 -3.83 3.37
C TYR A 102 -16.30 -2.46 4.04
N VAL A 103 -16.13 -1.37 3.28
CA VAL A 103 -16.01 -0.01 3.84
C VAL A 103 -17.26 0.40 4.62
N SER A 104 -18.44 -0.11 4.24
CA SER A 104 -19.70 0.15 4.95
C SER A 104 -19.70 -0.35 6.41
N SER A 105 -18.82 -1.30 6.74
CA SER A 105 -18.74 -1.88 8.10
C SER A 105 -18.06 -0.98 9.14
N GLY A 106 -17.49 0.16 8.73
CA GLY A 106 -16.74 1.06 9.61
C GLY A 106 -15.38 0.53 10.07
N ARG A 107 -15.02 -0.69 9.68
CA ARG A 107 -13.72 -1.32 9.97
C ARG A 107 -12.68 -0.96 8.92
N VAL A 108 -11.41 -1.14 9.27
CA VAL A 108 -10.29 -0.96 8.34
C VAL A 108 -10.35 -2.03 7.26
N VAL A 109 -10.26 -1.61 6.01
CA VAL A 109 -10.09 -2.52 4.88
C VAL A 109 -8.63 -2.50 4.44
N VAL A 110 -8.00 -3.67 4.41
CA VAL A 110 -6.60 -3.81 3.96
C VAL A 110 -6.58 -4.49 2.59
N LEU A 111 -5.96 -3.83 1.61
CA LEU A 111 -5.80 -4.32 0.25
C LEU A 111 -4.34 -4.70 -0.04
N GLY A 112 -4.15 -5.64 -0.95
CA GLY A 112 -2.91 -5.80 -1.70
C GLY A 112 -3.05 -5.27 -3.13
N GLY A 113 -2.36 -5.90 -4.07
CA GLY A 113 -2.56 -5.71 -5.50
C GLY A 113 -3.88 -6.33 -5.99
N LEU A 114 -4.42 -5.75 -7.07
CA LEU A 114 -5.72 -6.15 -7.64
C LEU A 114 -5.55 -6.89 -8.98
N GLN A 115 -4.84 -6.28 -9.93
CA GLN A 115 -4.68 -6.80 -11.29
C GLN A 115 -3.27 -6.53 -11.83
N PRO A 116 -2.79 -7.31 -12.80
CA PRO A 116 -1.56 -7.02 -13.53
C PRO A 116 -1.55 -5.64 -14.20
N GLY A 117 -0.37 -5.11 -14.51
CA GLY A 117 -0.18 -3.84 -15.19
C GLY A 117 -0.32 -2.59 -14.31
N GLN A 118 -0.42 -2.73 -12.98
CA GLN A 118 -0.51 -1.58 -12.08
C GLN A 118 0.26 -1.76 -10.77
N SER A 119 0.75 -0.64 -10.23
CA SER A 119 1.39 -0.61 -8.91
C SER A 119 0.35 -0.52 -7.78
N THR A 120 0.79 -0.74 -6.55
CA THR A 120 -0.04 -0.51 -5.36
C THR A 120 -0.35 0.97 -5.10
N SER A 121 0.41 1.89 -5.68
CA SER A 121 0.05 3.32 -5.67
C SER A 121 -1.21 3.57 -6.52
N ALA A 122 -1.34 2.89 -7.67
CA ALA A 122 -2.54 2.96 -8.49
C ALA A 122 -3.74 2.33 -7.78
N VAL A 123 -3.55 1.18 -7.10
CA VAL A 123 -4.59 0.59 -6.24
C VAL A 123 -5.06 1.57 -5.17
N ALA A 124 -4.14 2.28 -4.52
CA ALA A 124 -4.47 3.24 -3.48
C ALA A 124 -5.23 4.47 -4.03
N ALA A 125 -4.86 4.94 -5.23
CA ALA A 125 -5.60 5.99 -5.92
C ALA A 125 -7.03 5.55 -6.26
N LEU A 126 -7.21 4.35 -6.83
CA LEU A 126 -8.52 3.78 -7.13
C LEU A 126 -9.37 3.58 -5.86
N ALA A 127 -8.76 3.12 -4.77
CA ALA A 127 -9.43 2.99 -3.49
C ALA A 127 -9.87 4.35 -2.93
N ALA A 128 -9.03 5.38 -3.06
CA ALA A 128 -9.35 6.74 -2.62
C ALA A 128 -10.51 7.32 -3.42
N GLU A 129 -10.51 7.14 -4.74
CA GLU A 129 -11.59 7.59 -5.62
C GLU A 129 -12.93 6.94 -5.25
N ILE A 130 -12.97 5.61 -5.17
CA ILE A 130 -14.21 4.87 -4.91
C ILE A 130 -14.78 5.14 -3.51
N THR A 131 -13.91 5.29 -2.51
CA THR A 131 -14.36 5.58 -1.14
C THR A 131 -14.66 7.06 -0.91
N ARG A 132 -14.35 7.92 -1.89
CA ARG A 132 -14.39 9.38 -1.80
C ARG A 132 -13.55 9.84 -0.60
N ALA A 133 -12.32 9.37 -0.54
CA ALA A 133 -11.39 9.72 0.52
C ALA A 133 -11.02 11.21 0.45
N ASP A 134 -10.91 11.83 1.62
CA ASP A 134 -10.46 13.21 1.76
C ASP A 134 -8.95 13.33 1.47
N PHE A 135 -8.19 12.28 1.82
CA PHE A 135 -6.73 12.24 1.66
C PHE A 135 -6.22 10.86 1.25
N LEU A 136 -5.19 10.84 0.38
CA LEU A 136 -4.36 9.69 0.09
C LEU A 136 -2.94 9.93 0.63
N VAL A 137 -2.52 9.12 1.60
CA VAL A 137 -1.17 9.17 2.18
C VAL A 137 -0.32 8.07 1.57
N ASN A 138 0.73 8.43 0.84
CA ASN A 138 1.71 7.48 0.31
C ASN A 138 2.95 7.43 1.23
N ALA A 139 2.96 6.48 2.17
CA ALA A 139 4.08 6.26 3.07
C ALA A 139 5.18 5.43 2.37
N THR A 140 6.29 6.10 2.05
CA THR A 140 7.40 5.55 1.27
C THR A 140 8.74 5.65 2.00
N ASP A 141 9.81 5.13 1.40
CA ASP A 141 11.19 5.11 1.91
C ASP A 141 11.97 6.42 1.68
N VAL A 142 11.29 7.47 1.21
CA VAL A 142 11.85 8.82 1.00
C VAL A 142 10.98 9.85 1.70
N ALA A 143 11.57 11.01 2.07
CA ALA A 143 10.89 12.04 2.84
C ALA A 143 9.72 12.74 2.11
N GLY A 144 9.60 12.56 0.79
CA GLY A 144 8.55 13.15 -0.03
C GLY A 144 8.93 13.18 -1.50
N VAL A 145 8.29 14.06 -2.26
CA VAL A 145 8.61 14.29 -3.67
C VAL A 145 9.81 15.21 -3.77
N TYR A 146 10.80 14.83 -4.58
CA TYR A 146 11.99 15.62 -4.85
C TYR A 146 11.99 16.12 -6.29
N SER A 147 12.72 17.20 -6.57
CA SER A 147 12.93 17.72 -7.93
C SER A 147 13.66 16.76 -8.87
N ALA A 148 14.39 15.79 -8.33
CA ALA A 148 15.08 14.69 -9.01
C ALA A 148 15.20 13.51 -8.04
N ASP A 149 15.63 12.33 -8.50
CA ASP A 149 15.88 11.18 -7.62
C ASP A 149 17.02 11.52 -6.62
N PRO A 150 16.72 11.65 -5.31
CA PRO A 150 17.72 12.06 -4.33
C PRO A 150 18.80 10.99 -4.09
N LYS A 151 18.58 9.75 -4.53
CA LYS A 151 19.60 8.69 -4.49
C LYS A 151 20.62 8.83 -5.63
N LYS A 152 20.32 9.61 -6.67
CA LYS A 152 21.16 9.79 -7.86
C LYS A 152 21.70 11.21 -8.02
N ASP A 153 20.92 12.23 -7.66
CA ASP A 153 21.33 13.63 -7.72
C ASP A 153 21.40 14.24 -6.31
N PRO A 154 22.60 14.54 -5.78
CA PRO A 154 22.75 15.17 -4.46
C PRO A 154 22.18 16.60 -4.40
N ARG A 155 21.87 17.23 -5.55
CA ARG A 155 21.24 18.55 -5.62
C ARG A 155 19.71 18.48 -5.59
N ALA A 156 19.12 17.29 -5.51
CA ALA A 156 17.68 17.11 -5.45
C ALA A 156 17.09 17.86 -4.24
N LYS A 157 16.04 18.65 -4.48
CA LYS A 157 15.37 19.43 -3.43
C LYS A 157 14.01 18.84 -3.11
N LEU A 158 13.72 18.70 -1.82
CA LEU A 158 12.40 18.29 -1.34
C LEU A 158 11.36 19.36 -1.67
N LEU A 159 10.31 18.96 -2.38
CA LEU A 159 9.18 19.81 -2.72
C LEU A 159 8.15 19.74 -1.58
N ARG A 160 7.79 20.90 -1.02
CA ARG A 160 6.77 20.98 0.05
C ARG A 160 5.34 20.81 -0.48
N SER A 161 5.11 21.25 -1.72
CA SER A 161 3.86 21.07 -2.44
C SER A 161 4.16 20.99 -3.94
N VAL A 162 3.40 20.17 -4.66
CA VAL A 162 3.50 19.99 -6.11
C VAL A 162 2.11 19.62 -6.65
N SER A 163 1.73 20.18 -7.80
CA SER A 163 0.49 19.82 -8.47
C SER A 163 0.62 18.48 -9.19
N VAL A 164 -0.50 17.83 -9.48
CA VAL A 164 -0.52 16.54 -10.19
C VAL A 164 0.14 16.66 -11.58
N ASP A 165 -0.12 17.75 -12.31
CA ASP A 165 0.47 18.00 -13.64
C ASP A 165 1.99 18.13 -13.63
N ARG A 166 2.58 18.41 -12.46
CA ARG A 166 4.03 18.51 -12.27
C ARG A 166 4.64 17.23 -11.70
N LEU A 167 3.80 16.28 -11.27
CA LEU A 167 4.20 14.98 -10.74
C LEU A 167 4.25 13.90 -11.83
N LEU A 168 3.41 14.04 -12.86
CA LEU A 168 3.38 13.22 -14.08
C LEU A 168 4.53 13.58 -15.03
#